data_AF-A0A2R9SVC9-F1
#
_entry.id   AF-A0A2R9SVC9-F1
#
_cell.length_a   1.000
_cell.length_b   1.000
_cell.length_c   1.000
_cell.angle_alpha   90.00
_cell.angle_beta   90.00
_cell.angle_gamma   90.00
#
_symmetry.space_group_name_H-M   'P 1'
#
loop_
_entity.id
_entity.type
_entity.pdbx_description
1 polymer ?
#
loop_
_entity_poly.entity_id
_entity_poly.type
_entity_poly.pdbx_seq_one_letter_code
_entity_poly.pdbx_strand_id
1 'polypeptide(L)' 'MKSYKGDHSIHLVGQAWQIRIMLKQWQQQWGSETRVMDIISKNTINKRESGTQN' A
#
# COMPACT_ATOMS: atom_id res chain seq x y z
N MET A 1 4.94 16.70 2.38
CA MET A 1 3.96 15.59 2.44
C MET A 1 4.16 14.84 3.74
N LYS A 2 3.10 14.36 4.38
CA LYS A 2 3.16 13.42 5.52
C LYS A 2 2.24 12.24 5.20
N SER A 3 2.73 11.02 5.40
CA SER A 3 1.92 9.82 5.31
C SER A 3 2.08 9.02 6.59
N TYR A 4 0.98 8.45 7.08
CA TYR A 4 0.99 7.53 8.22
C TYR A 4 -0.12 6.51 8.08
N LYS A 5 0.15 5.30 8.60
CA LYS A 5 -0.80 4.20 8.62
C LYS A 5 -1.42 4.13 10.01
N GLY A 6 -2.75 4.20 10.08
CA GLY A 6 -3.52 3.82 11.24
C GLY A 6 -3.86 2.33 11.21
N ASP A 7 -4.52 1.82 12.23
CA ASP A 7 -4.84 0.39 12.33
C ASP A 7 -5.65 -0.14 11.13
N HIS A 8 -6.56 0.69 10.61
CA HIS A 8 -7.45 0.36 9.49
C HIS A 8 -7.55 1.50 8.48
N SER A 9 -6.54 2.38 8.44
CA SER A 9 -6.56 3.56 7.58
C SER A 9 -5.16 3.94 7.10
N ILE A 10 -5.11 4.70 6.00
CA ILE A 10 -3.92 5.39 5.55
C ILE A 10 -4.28 6.86 5.44
N HIS A 11 -3.48 7.72 6.08
CA HIS A 11 -3.66 9.15 6.07
C HIS A 11 -2.55 9.79 5.25
N LEU A 12 -2.96 10.60 4.27
CA LEU A 12 -2.07 11.27 3.32
C LEU A 12 -2.34 12.77 3.37
N VAL A 13 -1.34 13.55 3.80
CA VAL A 13 -1.45 15.01 3.96
C VAL A 13 -0.42 15.70 3.08
N GLY A 14 -0.91 16.49 2.12
CA GLY A 14 -0.09 17.21 1.15
C GLY A 14 -0.94 17.90 0.08
N GLN A 15 -0.28 18.45 -0.94
CA GLN A 15 -0.99 19.00 -2.09
C GLN A 15 -1.66 17.88 -2.90
N ALA A 16 -2.83 18.15 -3.47
CA ALA A 16 -3.63 17.16 -4.19
C ALA A 16 -2.85 16.43 -5.30
N TRP A 17 -2.00 17.15 -6.04
CA TRP A 17 -1.18 16.57 -7.11
C TRP A 17 -0.12 15.58 -6.56
N GLN A 18 0.46 15.87 -5.40
CA GLN A 18 1.45 15.00 -4.76
C GLN A 18 0.80 13.68 -4.32
N ILE A 19 -0.38 13.77 -3.70
CA ILE A 19 -1.17 12.60 -3.29
C ILE A 19 -1.50 11.74 -4.51
N ARG A 20 -1.92 12.38 -5.61
CA ARG A 20 -2.24 11.67 -6.86
C ARG A 20 -1.04 10.95 -7.48
N ILE A 21 0.15 11.55 -7.45
CA ILE A 21 1.37 10.88 -7.93
C ILE A 21 1.69 9.66 -7.06
N MET A 22 1.62 9.80 -5.75
CA MET A 22 1.94 8.71 -4.84
C MET A 22 0.96 7.54 -4.99
N LEU A 23 -0.34 7.81 -5.14
CA LEU A 23 -1.34 6.75 -5.42
C LEU A 23 -1.04 6.02 -6.74
N LYS A 24 -0.57 6.72 -7.78
CA LYS A 24 -0.14 6.08 -9.03
C LYS A 24 1.08 5.17 -8.84
N GLN A 25 2.06 5.62 -8.07
CA GLN A 25 3.26 4.82 -7.75
C GLN A 25 2.87 3.55 -6.98
N TRP A 26 1.96 3.67 -6.01
CA TRP A 26 1.43 2.54 -5.26
C TRP A 26 0.71 1.53 -6.15
N GLN A 27 -0.13 2.01 -7.07
CA GLN A 27 -0.79 1.15 -8.05
C GLN A 27 0.21 0.40 -8.94
N GLN A 28 1.31 1.04 -9.35
CA GLN A 28 2.37 0.40 -10.13
C GLN A 28 3.14 -0.66 -9.32
N GLN A 29 3.39 -0.41 -8.04
CA GLN A 29 4.13 -1.32 -7.17
C GLN A 29 3.32 -2.54 -6.74
N TRP A 30 2.03 -2.35 -6.46
CA TRP A 30 1.17 -3.41 -5.96
C TRP A 30 0.36 -4.12 -7.05
N GLY A 31 0.27 -3.54 -8.24
CA GLY A 31 -0.59 -4.03 -9.31
C GLY A 31 -2.01 -3.48 -9.22
N SER A 32 -2.67 -3.38 -10.37
CA SER A 32 -4.01 -2.79 -10.51
C SER A 32 -5.12 -3.56 -9.79
N GLU A 33 -4.89 -4.82 -9.45
CA GLU A 33 -5.86 -5.69 -8.79
C GLU A 33 -5.79 -5.64 -7.26
N THR A 34 -4.72 -5.06 -6.71
CA THR A 34 -4.54 -4.99 -5.25
C THR A 34 -5.57 -4.05 -4.63
N ARG A 35 -6.34 -4.56 -3.66
CA ARG A 35 -7.35 -3.77 -2.95
C ARG A 35 -6.71 -3.00 -1.82
N VAL A 36 -7.24 -1.81 -1.55
CA VAL A 36 -6.81 -0.95 -0.42
C VAL A 36 -6.85 -1.72 0.92
N MET A 37 -7.81 -2.61 1.11
CA MET A 37 -7.90 -3.45 2.31
C MET A 37 -6.72 -4.42 2.47
N ASP A 38 -6.15 -4.92 1.37
CA ASP A 38 -5.00 -5.83 1.42
C ASP A 38 -3.74 -5.12 1.93
N ILE A 39 -3.63 -3.81 1.65
CA ILE A 39 -2.54 -2.93 2.05
C ILE A 39 -2.68 -2.47 3.50
N ILE A 40 -3.92 -2.18 3.91
CA ILE A 40 -4.23 -1.65 5.23
C ILE A 40 -4.21 -2.76 6.29
N SER A 41 -4.66 -3.97 5.95
CA SER A 41 -4.69 -5.10 6.87
C SER A 41 -3.30 -5.41 7.44
N LYS A 42 -3.19 -5.58 8.77
CA LYS A 42 -1.93 -5.84 9.49
C LYS A 42 -1.23 -7.16 9.10
N ASN A 43 -1.82 -8.02 8.26
CA ASN A 43 -1.43 -9.43 8.19
C ASN A 43 -1.10 -10.00 6.80
N THR A 44 -0.84 -9.17 5.78
CA THR A 44 -0.70 -9.68 4.40
C THR A 44 0.53 -9.20 3.65
N ILE A 45 1.66 -8.99 4.33
CA ILE A 45 2.97 -8.99 3.65
C ILE A 45 3.99 -9.76 4.52
N ASN A 46 3.63 -10.96 4.97
CA ASN A 46 4.57 -11.97 5.49
C ASN A 46 4.23 -13.38 4.97
N LYS A 47 3.39 -13.49 3.93
CA LYS A 47 2.93 -14.76 3.37
C LYS A 47 3.01 -14.79 1.83
N ARG A 48 4.12 -14.26 1.29
CA ARG A 48 4.55 -14.50 -0.10
C ARG A 48 6.03 -14.92 -0.19
N GLU A 49 6.63 -15.33 0.92
CA GLU A 49 7.98 -15.93 0.98
C GLU A 49 7.96 -17.30 1.68
N SER A 50 6.97 -18.14 1.36
CA SER A 50 7.01 -19.56 1.72
C SER A 50 6.61 -20.38 0.50
N GLY A 51 7.52 -20.50 -0.45
CA GLY A 51 7.29 -21.27 -1.66
C GLY A 51 8.36 -21.05 -2.72
N THR A 52 9.62 -21.37 -2.38
CA THR A 52 10.61 -22.04 -3.24
C THR A 52 11.96 -21.93 -2.54
N GLN A 53 12.28 -22.93 -1.71
CA GLN A 53 13.64 -23.32 -1.43
C GLN A 53 13.67 -24.84 -1.27
N ASN A 54 14.21 -25.47 -2.32
CA ASN A 54 14.71 -26.84 -2.48
C ASN A 54 13.79 -28.02 -2.17
#